data_AF-A0A527GFM2-F1
#
_entry.id   AF-A0A527GFM2-F1
#
_cell.length_a   1.000
_cell.length_b   1.000
_cell.length_c   1.000
_cell.angle_alpha   90.00
_cell.angle_beta   90.00
_cell.angle_gamma   90.00
#
_symmetry.space_group_name_H-M   'P 1'
#
loop_
_entity.id
_entity.type
_entity.pdbx_description
1 polymer ?
#
loop_
_entity_poly.entity_id
_entity_poly.type
_entity_poly.pdbx_seq_one_letter_code
_entity_poly.pdbx_strand_id
1 'polypeptide(L)' 'VLRAVARKAPVGMIHFDAHSDTNDRYFGDNPYTHGTPFRRAIEEGLLDPKRIVQIGIRGSIYEPGEHDWAVAQGIRIIY' A
#
# COMPACT_ATOMS: atom_id res chain seq x y z
N VAL A 1 12.38 4.06 -5.71
CA VAL A 1 11.92 3.75 -7.09
C VAL A 1 10.68 4.56 -7.48
N LEU A 2 9.55 4.38 -6.79
CA LEU A 2 8.28 5.05 -7.17
C LEU A 2 8.38 6.58 -7.26
N ARG A 3 9.08 7.24 -6.32
CA ARG A 3 9.36 8.70 -6.39
C ARG A 3 10.02 9.14 -7.70
N ALA A 4 10.81 8.27 -8.35
CA ALA A 4 11.43 8.55 -9.63
C ALA A 4 10.53 8.19 -10.82
N VAL A 5 9.83 7.05 -10.75
CA VAL A 5 8.94 6.56 -11.82
C VAL A 5 7.74 7.49 -12.00
N ALA A 6 7.15 7.98 -10.91
CA ALA A 6 5.98 8.83 -10.91
C ALA A 6 6.27 10.33 -11.13
N ARG A 7 7.48 10.71 -11.57
CA ARG A 7 7.88 12.11 -11.77
C ARG A 7 6.94 12.93 -12.67
N LYS A 8 6.25 12.27 -13.61
CA LYS A 8 5.33 12.93 -14.55
C LYS A 8 3.87 12.85 -14.12
N ALA A 9 3.46 11.75 -13.50
CA ALA A 9 2.10 11.48 -13.06
C ALA A 9 2.08 10.24 -12.15
N PRO A 10 1.05 10.08 -11.28
CA PRO A 10 0.85 8.86 -10.52
C PRO A 10 0.68 7.63 -11.44
N VAL A 11 1.26 6.49 -11.04
CA VAL A 11 1.17 5.24 -11.80
C VAL A 11 0.21 4.24 -11.16
N GLY A 12 -0.24 3.27 -11.94
CA GLY A 12 -0.96 2.09 -11.42
C GLY A 12 0.05 1.01 -11.01
N MET A 13 -0.42 -0.03 -10.33
CA MET A 13 0.44 -1.10 -9.83
C MET A 13 -0.27 -2.46 -9.81
N ILE A 14 0.45 -3.49 -10.23
CA ILE A 14 0.11 -4.90 -9.96
C ILE A 14 1.11 -5.38 -8.92
N HIS A 15 0.63 -5.73 -7.74
CA HIS A 15 1.46 -6.10 -6.59
C HIS A 15 1.18 -7.54 -6.18
N PHE A 16 2.22 -8.38 -6.19
CA PHE A 16 2.15 -9.76 -5.74
C PHE A 16 2.88 -9.87 -4.42
N ASP A 17 2.15 -10.12 -3.33
CA ASP A 17 2.75 -10.24 -2.00
C ASP A 17 1.80 -11.00 -1.06
N ALA A 18 2.34 -11.48 0.06
CA ALA A 18 1.54 -11.97 1.18
C ALA A 18 0.94 -10.81 2.02
N HIS A 19 1.53 -9.61 1.96
CA HIS A 19 1.16 -8.46 2.79
C HIS A 19 0.76 -7.24 1.95
N SER A 20 -0.10 -6.40 2.52
CA SER A 20 -0.57 -5.19 1.81
C SER A 20 0.49 -4.09 1.76
N ASP A 21 1.39 -4.03 2.75
CA ASP A 21 2.43 -2.99 2.84
C ASP A 21 1.87 -1.55 2.80
N THR A 22 0.68 -1.39 3.39
CA THR A 22 -0.08 -0.13 3.53
C THR A 22 -0.27 0.33 4.98
N ASN A 23 0.51 -0.21 5.91
CA ASN A 23 0.46 0.21 7.31
C ASN A 23 0.97 1.64 7.48
N ASP A 24 0.58 2.29 8.58
CA ASP A 24 0.99 3.67 8.84
C ASP A 24 2.39 3.74 9.45
N ARG A 25 2.51 3.43 10.74
CA ARG A 25 3.69 3.70 11.55
C ARG A 25 4.07 2.47 12.34
N TYR A 26 5.35 2.37 12.65
CA TYR A 26 5.90 1.34 13.51
C TYR A 26 6.75 1.96 14.62
N PHE A 27 6.72 1.35 15.80
CA PHE A 27 7.59 1.70 16.94
C PHE A 27 7.59 3.20 17.26
N GLY A 28 6.41 3.78 17.42
CA GLY A 28 6.22 5.23 17.51
C GLY A 28 5.97 5.82 16.14
N ASP A 29 6.70 6.88 15.77
CA ASP A 29 6.41 7.68 14.59
C ASP A 29 7.21 7.31 13.34
N ASN A 30 7.78 6.10 13.27
CA ASN A 30 8.60 5.70 12.12
C ASN A 30 7.71 5.39 10.91
N PRO A 31 7.73 6.22 9.85
CA PRO A 31 6.80 6.08 8.73
C PRO A 31 7.38 5.25 7.58
N TYR A 32 8.64 4.81 7.68
CA TYR A 32 9.36 4.10 6.63
C TYR A 32 9.85 2.75 7.13
N THR A 33 9.04 1.72 6.90
CA THR A 33 9.43 0.30 7.06
C THR A 33 9.05 -0.45 5.79
N HIS A 34 9.36 -1.75 5.71
CA HIS A 34 8.89 -2.58 4.61
C HIS A 34 7.35 -2.70 4.54
N GLY A 35 6.62 -2.47 5.65
CA GLY A 35 5.17 -2.54 5.69
C GLY A 35 4.45 -1.22 5.40
N THR A 36 5.17 -0.13 5.12
CA THR A 36 4.58 1.19 4.85
C THR A 36 4.75 1.76 3.41
N PRO A 37 5.47 1.15 2.45
CA PRO A 37 5.89 1.84 1.24
C PRO A 37 4.71 2.27 0.36
N PHE A 38 3.64 1.48 0.25
CA PHE A 38 2.54 1.81 -0.66
C PHE A 38 1.58 2.83 -0.07
N ARG A 39 1.46 2.88 1.26
CA ARG A 39 0.77 4.00 1.92
C ARG A 39 1.47 5.32 1.64
N ARG A 40 2.79 5.38 1.82
CA ARG A 40 3.58 6.59 1.50
C ARG A 40 3.46 6.95 0.03
N ALA A 41 3.51 5.96 -0.86
CA ALA A 41 3.38 6.22 -2.28
C ALA A 41 2.00 6.76 -2.68
N ILE A 42 0.92 6.37 -2.00
CA ILE A 42 -0.42 6.94 -2.21
C ILE A 42 -0.51 8.36 -1.63
N GLU A 43 -0.08 8.57 -0.39
CA GLU A 43 -0.10 9.88 0.27
C GLU A 43 0.76 10.93 -0.46
N GLU A 44 1.89 10.52 -1.04
CA GLU A 44 2.77 11.36 -1.86
C GLU A 44 2.25 11.56 -3.30
N GLY A 45 1.11 10.97 -3.68
CA GLY A 45 0.55 11.07 -5.02
C GLY A 45 1.37 10.35 -6.10
N LEU A 46 2.16 9.33 -5.73
CA LEU A 46 2.98 8.56 -6.66
C LEU A 46 2.21 7.38 -7.27
N LEU A 47 1.24 6.85 -6.53
CA LEU A 47 0.34 5.79 -6.97
C LEU A 47 -1.10 6.29 -7.01
N ASP A 48 -1.82 5.90 -8.05
CA ASP A 48 -3.27 6.05 -8.13
C ASP A 48 -3.93 4.80 -7.55
N PRO A 49 -4.53 4.87 -6.34
CA PRO A 49 -5.03 3.69 -5.63
C PRO A 49 -6.15 2.97 -6.39
N LYS A 50 -6.93 3.68 -7.23
CA LYS A 50 -7.98 3.08 -8.06
C LYS A 50 -7.43 2.21 -9.21
N ARG A 51 -6.11 2.28 -9.45
CA ARG A 51 -5.38 1.48 -10.43
C ARG A 51 -4.35 0.55 -9.77
N ILE A 52 -4.59 0.17 -8.51
CA ILE A 52 -3.78 -0.82 -7.80
C ILE A 52 -4.59 -2.13 -7.66
N VAL A 53 -3.94 -3.24 -7.99
CA VAL A 53 -4.38 -4.59 -7.60
C VAL A 53 -3.29 -5.29 -6.79
N GLN A 54 -3.67 -5.85 -5.63
CA GLN A 54 -2.83 -6.67 -4.76
C GLN A 54 -3.29 -8.12 -4.82
N ILE A 55 -2.37 -9.06 -4.97
CA ILE A 55 -2.65 -10.48 -5.24
C ILE A 55 -1.84 -11.36 -4.30
N GLY A 56 -2.53 -12.19 -3.51
CA GLY A 56 -1.93 -13.23 -2.67
C GLY A 56 -1.89 -12.91 -1.17
N ILE A 57 -2.65 -11.91 -0.73
CA ILE A 57 -2.70 -11.46 0.67
C ILE A 57 -3.20 -12.58 1.58
N ARG A 58 -2.39 -12.97 2.57
CA ARG A 58 -2.69 -14.09 3.48
C ARG A 58 -1.90 -14.00 4.79
N GLY A 59 -2.33 -14.78 5.78
CA GLY A 59 -1.69 -14.87 7.09
C GLY A 59 -2.53 -14.26 8.20
N SER A 60 -2.06 -14.38 9.44
CA SER A 60 -2.67 -13.74 10.60
C SER A 60 -2.37 -12.24 10.60
N ILE A 61 -3.38 -11.43 10.91
CA ILE A 61 -3.28 -9.96 11.02
C ILE A 61 -3.11 -9.53 12.47
N TYR A 62 -2.61 -8.30 12.69
CA TYR A 62 -2.44 -7.74 14.02
C TYR A 62 -3.75 -7.24 14.63
N GLU A 63 -4.64 -6.70 13.80
CA GLU A 63 -5.93 -6.17 14.22
C GLU A 63 -7.01 -6.42 13.17
N PRO A 64 -8.28 -6.60 13.58
CA PRO A 64 -9.40 -6.54 12.65
C PRO A 64 -9.41 -5.19 11.93
N GLY A 65 -9.43 -5.19 10.60
CA GLY A 65 -9.48 -3.98 9.79
C GLY A 65 -8.13 -3.49 9.23
N GLU A 66 -7.06 -4.26 9.35
CA GLU A 66 -5.72 -3.92 8.80
C GLU A 66 -5.77 -3.49 7.30
N HIS A 67 -6.72 -4.03 6.53
CA HIS A 67 -6.89 -3.71 5.11
C HIS A 67 -7.90 -2.58 4.82
N ASP A 68 -8.63 -2.07 5.82
CA ASP A 68 -9.74 -1.13 5.62
C ASP A 68 -9.27 0.17 4.99
N TRP A 69 -8.11 0.66 5.40
CA TRP A 69 -7.52 1.85 4.81
C TRP A 69 -7.23 1.66 3.31
N ALA A 70 -6.62 0.53 2.93
CA ALA A 70 -6.32 0.20 1.54
C ALA A 70 -7.59 0.12 0.69
N VAL A 71 -8.62 -0.56 1.21
CA VAL A 71 -9.93 -0.66 0.55
C VAL A 71 -10.60 0.71 0.41
N ALA A 72 -10.54 1.55 1.46
CA ALA A 72 -11.10 2.90 1.43
C ALA A 72 -10.41 3.82 0.41
N GLN A 73 -9.12 3.64 0.13
CA GLN A 73 -8.42 4.35 -0.95
C GLN A 73 -8.85 3.87 -2.36
N GLY A 74 -9.47 2.69 -2.45
CA GLY A 74 -9.91 2.07 -3.71
C GLY A 74 -8.98 0.99 -4.24
N ILE A 75 -8.07 0.45 -3.43
CA ILE A 75 -7.20 -0.67 -3.82
C ILE A 75 -8.03 -1.94 -3.98
N ARG A 76 -7.80 -2.68 -5.08
CA ARG A 76 -8.39 -4.02 -5.27
C ARG A 76 -7.50 -5.08 -4.62
N ILE A 77 -8.02 -5.75 -3.59
CA ILE A 77 -7.32 -6.88 -2.95
C ILE A 77 -7.90 -8.21 -3.44
N ILE A 78 -7.02 -9.13 -3.83
CA ILE A 78 -7.32 -10.52 -4.17
C ILE A 78 -6.52 -11.39 -3.19
N TYR A 79 -7.26 -12.10 -2.35
CA TYR A 79 -6.73 -13.02 -1.33
C TYR A 79 -6.23 -14.32 -1.98
#